data_AF-A0A965G641-F1
#
_entry.id   AF-A0A965G641-F1
#
_cell.length_a   1.000
_cell.length_b   1.000
_cell.length_c   1.000
_cell.angle_alpha   90.00
_cell.angle_beta   90.00
_cell.angle_gamma   90.00
#
_symmetry.space_group_name_H-M   'P 1'
#
loop_
_entity.id
_entity.type
_entity.pdbx_description
1 polymer ?
#
loop_
_entity_poly.entity_id
_entity_poly.type
_entity_poly.pdbx_seq_one_letter_code
_entity_poly.pdbx_strand_id
1 'polypeptide(L)' 'MIAAQELGLRISGYGFPPGLSIDSSTGLVTGTPTSAGTYSATIFIQNGKGWIKKTVSLTVR' A
#
# COMPACT_ATOMS: atom_id res chain seq x y z
N MET A 1 22.51 -6.67 4.09
CA MET A 1 21.12 -6.24 4.41
C MET A 1 20.68 -5.30 3.29
N ILE A 2 19.93 -5.77 2.29
CA ILE A 2 19.41 -4.93 1.20
C ILE A 2 18.06 -4.37 1.65
N ALA A 3 18.08 -3.14 2.15
CA ALA A 3 16.89 -2.32 2.31
C ALA A 3 16.61 -1.62 0.98
N ALA A 4 15.34 -1.29 0.73
CA ALA A 4 14.83 -0.66 -0.50
C ALA A 4 15.40 0.76 -0.84
N GLN A 5 16.55 1.12 -0.26
CA GLN A 5 17.17 2.45 -0.33
C GLN A 5 17.78 2.78 -1.71
N GLU A 6 18.09 1.79 -2.56
CA GLU A 6 18.93 2.02 -3.76
C GLU A 6 18.15 2.34 -5.06
N LEU A 7 16.80 2.27 -5.09
CA LEU A 7 16.03 2.40 -6.34
C LEU A 7 15.05 3.58 -6.44
N GLY A 8 14.97 4.45 -5.41
CA GLY A 8 14.04 5.59 -5.44
C GLY A 8 12.58 5.17 -5.63
N LEU A 9 12.18 4.05 -5.03
CA LEU A 9 10.82 3.54 -5.12
C LEU A 9 9.88 4.48 -4.36
N ARG A 10 8.84 4.98 -5.04
CA ARG A 10 7.77 5.75 -4.41
C ARG A 10 6.53 4.88 -4.33
N ILE A 11 6.06 4.62 -3.12
CA ILE A 11 4.89 3.78 -2.89
C ILE A 11 3.76 4.64 -2.33
N SER A 12 2.56 4.50 -2.90
CA SER A 12 1.35 5.16 -2.42
C SER A 12 0.14 4.25 -2.60
N GLY A 13 -0.96 4.54 -1.93
CA GLY A 13 -2.19 3.78 -2.14
C GLY A 13 -3.42 4.48 -1.59
N TYR A 14 -4.59 4.03 -2.02
CA TYR A 14 -5.89 4.53 -1.57
C TYR A 14 -6.91 3.38 -1.49
N GLY A 15 -8.08 3.66 -0.89
CA GLY A 15 -9.15 2.67 -0.73
C GLY A 15 -8.88 1.63 0.36
N PHE A 16 -7.94 1.91 1.26
CA PHE A 16 -7.74 1.11 2.46
C PHE A 16 -8.88 1.30 3.46
N PRO A 17 -9.19 0.28 4.28
CA PRO A 17 -10.10 0.45 5.41
C PRO A 17 -9.59 1.56 6.36
N PRO A 18 -10.51 2.29 7.02
CA PRO A 18 -10.12 3.30 7.99
C PRO A 18 -9.24 2.67 9.09
N GLY A 19 -8.13 3.32 9.41
CA GLY A 19 -7.14 2.83 10.38
C GLY A 19 -5.97 2.03 9.77
N LEU A 20 -5.97 1.76 8.46
CA LEU A 20 -4.80 1.24 7.75
C LEU A 20 -4.08 2.35 6.97
N SER A 21 -2.76 2.27 6.95
CA SER A 21 -1.88 3.14 6.18
C SER A 21 -0.76 2.33 5.54
N ILE A 22 -0.23 2.83 4.42
CA ILE A 22 0.90 2.23 3.72
C ILE A 22 2.15 3.06 3.99
N ASP A 23 3.24 2.40 4.39
CA ASP A 23 4.54 3.03 4.47
C ASP A 23 5.10 3.21 3.06
N SER A 24 5.36 4.46 2.66
CA SER A 24 5.77 4.81 1.30
C SER A 24 7.19 4.35 0.93
N SER A 25 7.99 3.95 1.93
CA SER A 25 9.40 3.59 1.79
C SER A 25 9.60 2.08 1.71
N THR A 26 8.76 1.33 2.41
CA THR A 26 8.83 -0.14 2.52
C THR A 26 7.68 -0.86 1.82
N GLY A 27 6.56 -0.16 1.58
CA GLY A 27 5.33 -0.73 1.03
C GLY A 27 4.53 -1.57 2.03
N LEU A 28 4.91 -1.53 3.31
CA LEU A 28 4.20 -2.26 4.36
C LEU A 28 2.89 -1.54 4.69
N VAL A 29 1.78 -2.27 4.57
CA VAL A 29 0.47 -1.77 5.02
C VAL A 29 0.31 -2.17 6.48
N THR A 30 0.15 -1.17 7.36
CA THR A 30 0.06 -1.35 8.81
C THR A 30 -1.13 -0.60 9.38
N GLY A 31 -1.53 -0.97 10.59
CA GLY A 31 -2.65 -0.38 11.30
C GLY A 31 -3.74 -1.39 11.63
N THR A 32 -4.82 -0.91 12.22
CA THR A 32 -5.94 -1.72 12.64
C THR A 32 -7.20 -1.21 11.97
N PRO A 33 -7.87 -2.00 11.11
CA PRO A 33 -9.11 -1.58 10.50
C PRO A 33 -10.18 -1.34 11.57
N THR A 34 -10.76 -0.14 11.60
CA THR A 34 -11.77 0.25 12.60
C THR A 34 -13.21 -0.06 12.17
N SER A 35 -13.42 -0.40 10.90
CA SER A 35 -14.73 -0.72 10.35
C SER A 35 -14.68 -1.99 9.53
N ALA A 36 -15.60 -2.91 9.84
CA ALA A 36 -15.85 -4.09 9.03
C ALA A 36 -16.44 -3.69 7.68
N GLY A 37 -16.12 -4.46 6.64
CA GLY A 37 -16.54 -4.17 5.27
C GLY A 37 -15.57 -4.69 4.22
N THR A 38 -15.99 -4.61 2.96
CA THR A 38 -15.15 -4.92 1.80
C THR A 38 -14.60 -3.62 1.24
N TYR A 39 -13.28 -3.52 1.16
CA TYR A 39 -12.56 -2.36 0.68
C TYR A 39 -11.70 -2.73 -0.53
N SER A 40 -11.76 -1.93 -1.59
CA SER A 40 -10.90 -2.10 -2.76
C SER A 40 -9.67 -1.22 -2.62
N ALA A 41 -8.62 -1.76 -2.02
CA ALA A 41 -7.36 -1.05 -1.85
C ALA A 41 -6.51 -1.13 -3.12
N THR A 42 -6.04 0.02 -3.61
CA THR A 42 -5.12 0.09 -4.75
C THR A 42 -3.77 0.62 -4.30
N ILE A 43 -2.72 -0.11 -4.63
CA ILE A 43 -1.31 0.23 -4.34
C ILE A 43 -0.62 0.62 -5.65
N PHE A 44 0.15 1.69 -5.59
CA PHE A 44 0.98 2.25 -6.65
C PHE A 44 2.44 2.18 -6.24
N ILE A 45 3.27 1.64 -7.12
CA ILE A 45 4.72 1.58 -6.93
C ILE A 45 5.35 2.23 -8.16
N GLN A 46 6.12 3.29 -7.95
CA GLN A 46 6.88 3.97 -9.00
C GLN A 46 8.36 3.70 -8.81
N ASN A 47 9.05 3.24 -9.86
CA ASN A 47 10.49 2.96 -9.82
C ASN A 47 11.31 3.91 -10.71
N GLY A 48 10.84 5.13 -10.89
CA GLY A 48 11.45 6.15 -11.76
C GLY A 48 11.27 5.90 -13.26
N LYS A 49 11.10 4.65 -13.71
CA LYS A 49 10.90 4.27 -15.12
C LYS A 49 9.45 3.94 -15.47
N GLY A 50 8.64 3.57 -14.49
CA GLY A 50 7.25 3.24 -14.71
C GLY A 50 6.45 3.13 -13.41
N TRP A 51 5.16 2.83 -13.59
CA TRP A 51 4.20 2.65 -12.51
C TRP A 51 3.68 1.22 -12.53
N ILE A 52 3.78 0.54 -11.40
CA ILE A 52 3.10 -0.73 -11.15
C ILE A 52 1.89 -0.41 -10.28
N LYS A 53 0.71 -0.86 -10.71
CA LYS A 53 -0.54 -0.69 -9.97
C LYS A 53 -1.09 -2.06 -9.62
N LYS A 54 -1.53 -2.25 -8.37
CA LYS A 54 -2.16 -3.50 -7.94
C LYS A 54 -3.36 -3.18 -7.06
N THR A 55 -4.52 -3.71 -7.43
CA THR A 55 -5.74 -3.61 -6.63
C THR A 55 -5.97 -4.93 -5.90
N VAL A 56 -6.33 -4.83 -4.62
CA VAL A 56 -6.60 -5.96 -3.73
C VAL A 56 -7.91 -5.69 -3.00
N SER A 57 -8.79 -6.68 -3.00
CA SER A 57 -10.00 -6.65 -2.19
C SER A 57 -9.66 -7.09 -0.77
N LEU A 58 -9.87 -6.21 0.19
CA LEU A 58 -9.68 -6.44 1.61
C LEU A 58 -11.05 -6.61 2.26
N THR A 59 -11.25 -7.73 2.94
CA THR A 59 -12.49 -7.97 3.70
C THR A 59 -12.15 -7.95 5.18
N VAL A 60 -12.69 -6.97 5.90
CA VAL A 60 -12.62 -6.88 7.36
C VAL A 60 -13.90 -7.49 7.91
N ARG A 61 -13.77 -8.45 8.83
CA ARG A 61 -14.87 -9.14 9.50
C ARG A 61 -14.81 -8.94 11.01
#